data_AF-A0A1Y4L7C3-F1
#
_entry.id   AF-A0A1Y4L7C3-F1
#
_cell.length_a   1.000
_cell.length_b   1.000
_cell.length_c   1.000
_cell.angle_alpha   90.00
_cell.angle_beta   90.00
_cell.angle_gamma   90.00
#
_symmetry.space_group_name_H-M   'P 1'
#
loop_
_entity.id
_entity.type
_entity.pdbx_description
1 polymer ?
#
loop_
_entity_poly.entity_id
_entity_poly.type
_entity_poly.pdbx_seq_one_letter_code
_entity_poly.pdbx_strand_id
1 'polypeptide(L)'
;MANRKRPIVLRCPVTAEERALIEQKMAQLHTKRIGAYLRKMAIDGYIIQVDTTDIKEMTRVLSAIGRNINQIAKRLNAGGPAYQADMEEIRERMEQIWQLQRRILLSQR
;
A
#
# COMPACT_ATOMS: atom_id res chain seq x y z
N MET A 1 -11.41 -9.94 -46.80
CA MET A 1 -11.25 -10.07 -45.33
C MET A 1 -12.59 -9.77 -44.68
N ALA A 2 -13.15 -10.69 -43.89
CA ALA A 2 -14.49 -10.53 -43.34
C ALA A 2 -14.61 -9.29 -42.44
N ASN A 3 -15.67 -8.48 -42.63
CA ASN A 3 -15.97 -7.30 -41.81
C ASN A 3 -16.13 -7.70 -40.34
N ARG A 4 -15.08 -7.48 -39.54
CA ARG A 4 -15.11 -7.76 -38.11
C ARG A 4 -15.88 -6.64 -37.40
N LYS A 5 -16.83 -7.01 -36.53
CA LYS A 5 -17.53 -6.07 -35.64
C LYS A 5 -16.59 -5.27 -34.72
N ARG A 6 -15.35 -5.74 -34.51
CA ARG A 6 -14.32 -5.11 -33.68
C ARG A 6 -12.99 -5.11 -34.44
N PRO A 7 -12.63 -4.00 -35.12
CA PRO A 7 -11.43 -3.96 -35.96
C PRO A 7 -10.13 -3.71 -35.19
N ILE A 8 -10.21 -3.07 -34.01
CA ILE A 8 -9.05 -2.69 -33.20
C ILE A 8 -8.65 -3.83 -32.26
N VAL A 9 -7.35 -4.14 -32.20
CA VAL A 9 -6.76 -5.15 -31.32
C VAL A 9 -5.89 -4.47 -30.27
N LEU A 10 -6.22 -4.65 -28.99
CA LEU A 10 -5.36 -4.28 -27.87
C LEU A 10 -4.48 -5.48 -27.51
N ARG A 11 -3.16 -5.27 -27.43
CA ARG A 11 -2.20 -6.29 -27.00
C ARG A 11 -1.81 -6.06 -25.54
N CYS A 12 -1.90 -7.11 -24.73
CA CYS A 12 -1.46 -7.11 -23.35
C CYS A 12 -0.51 -8.31 -23.18
N PRO A 13 0.81 -8.10 -23.36
CA PRO A 13 1.81 -9.12 -23.06
C PRO A 13 1.79 -9.43 -21.56
N VAL A 14 1.75 -10.71 -21.21
CA VAL A 14 1.71 -11.19 -19.82
C VAL A 14 2.62 -12.40 -19.65
N THR A 15 3.12 -12.60 -18.44
CA THR A 15 3.84 -13.82 -18.05
C THR A 15 2.88 -15.00 -17.89
N ALA A 16 3.42 -16.22 -17.78
CA ALA A 16 2.61 -17.41 -17.52
C ALA A 16 1.85 -17.33 -16.18
N GLU A 17 2.49 -16.77 -15.16
CA GLU A 17 1.90 -16.56 -13.82
C GLU A 17 0.76 -15.56 -13.87
N GLU A 18 0.96 -14.41 -14.52
CA GLU A 18 -0.07 -13.40 -14.71
C GLU A 18 -1.26 -13.94 -15.50
N ARG A 19 -1.02 -14.76 -16.53
CA ARG A 19 -2.08 -15.43 -17.29
C ARG A 19 -2.90 -16.38 -16.42
N ALA A 20 -2.26 -17.16 -15.56
CA ALA A 20 -2.96 -18.08 -14.65
C ALA A 20 -3.86 -17.30 -13.66
N LEU A 21 -3.36 -16.20 -13.10
CA LEU A 21 -4.14 -15.32 -12.21
C LEU A 21 -5.34 -14.69 -12.93
N ILE A 22 -5.16 -14.26 -14.18
CA ILE A 22 -6.25 -13.73 -15.01
C ILE A 22 -7.32 -14.81 -15.25
N GLU A 23 -6.92 -16.04 -15.56
CA GLU A 23 -7.86 -17.15 -15.78
C GLU A 23 -8.61 -17.54 -14.50
N GLN A 24 -7.94 -17.54 -13.34
CA GLN A 24 -8.58 -17.77 -12.05
C GLN A 24 -9.63 -16.71 -11.73
N LYS A 25 -9.32 -15.42 -11.94
CA LYS A 25 -10.30 -14.33 -11.73
C LYS A 25 -11.43 -14.39 -12.76
N MET A 26 -11.13 -14.79 -13.99
CA MET A 26 -12.14 -14.99 -15.04
C MET A 26 -13.15 -16.07 -14.67
N ALA A 27 -12.70 -17.16 -14.02
CA ALA A 27 -13.57 -18.25 -13.58
C ALA A 27 -14.66 -17.77 -12.61
N GLN A 28 -14.40 -16.74 -11.81
CA GLN A 28 -15.37 -16.16 -10.86
C GLN A 28 -16.57 -15.50 -11.58
N LEU A 29 -16.37 -15.00 -12.81
CA LEU A 29 -17.42 -14.38 -13.63
C LEU A 29 -18.11 -15.37 -14.58
N HIS A 30 -17.88 -16.67 -14.43
CA HIS A 30 -18.50 -17.75 -15.23
C HIS A 30 -18.36 -17.57 -16.76
N THR A 31 -17.33 -16.84 -17.21
CA THR A 31 -17.09 -16.61 -18.64
C THR A 31 -15.96 -17.49 -19.15
N LYS A 32 -16.15 -18.08 -20.33
CA LYS A 32 -15.15 -18.96 -20.98
C LYS A 32 -14.25 -18.22 -21.98
N ARG A 33 -14.49 -16.91 -22.19
CA ARG A 33 -13.81 -16.12 -23.23
C ARG A 33 -12.98 -15.00 -22.59
N ILE A 34 -11.65 -15.17 -22.62
CA ILE A 34 -10.71 -14.19 -22.08
C ILE A 34 -10.88 -12.78 -22.67
N GLY A 35 -11.13 -12.67 -23.98
CA GLY A 35 -11.38 -11.38 -24.62
C GLY A 35 -12.71 -10.72 -24.22
N ALA A 36 -13.68 -11.48 -23.71
CA ALA A 36 -14.90 -10.91 -23.13
C ALA A 36 -14.65 -10.44 -21.71
N TYR A 37 -13.94 -11.25 -20.90
CA TYR A 37 -13.50 -10.88 -19.56
C TYR A 37 -12.68 -9.60 -19.54
N LEU A 38 -11.60 -9.53 -20.33
CA LEU A 38 -10.71 -8.37 -20.37
C LEU A 38 -11.44 -7.09 -20.79
N ARG A 39 -12.38 -7.17 -21.75
CA ARG A 39 -13.19 -6.01 -22.14
C ARG A 39 -14.15 -5.58 -21.05
N LYS A 40 -14.83 -6.53 -20.38
CA LYS A 40 -15.73 -6.22 -19.25
C LYS A 40 -14.94 -5.56 -18.13
N MET A 41 -13.76 -6.07 -17.79
CA MET A 41 -12.91 -5.46 -16.76
C MET A 41 -12.36 -4.09 -17.17
N ALA A 42 -11.99 -3.90 -18.44
CA ALA A 42 -11.47 -2.61 -18.91
C ALA A 42 -12.54 -1.51 -19.06
N ILE A 43 -13.82 -1.89 -19.24
CA ILE A 43 -14.93 -0.95 -19.41
C ILE A 43 -15.68 -0.72 -18.10
N ASP A 44 -16.02 -1.79 -17.37
CA ASP A 44 -16.89 -1.76 -16.20
C ASP A 44 -16.12 -1.97 -14.88
N GLY A 45 -14.81 -2.19 -14.94
CA GLY A 45 -14.00 -2.36 -13.75
C GLY A 45 -14.01 -1.09 -12.89
N TYR A 46 -14.27 -1.23 -11.60
CA TYR A 46 -14.08 -0.14 -10.65
C TYR A 46 -12.60 -0.01 -10.32
N ILE A 47 -12.04 1.19 -10.52
CA ILE A 47 -10.72 1.54 -10.02
C ILE A 47 -10.89 2.00 -8.58
N ILE A 48 -10.53 1.13 -7.63
CA ILE A 48 -10.46 1.51 -6.23
C ILE A 48 -9.10 2.15 -6.00
N GLN A 49 -9.06 3.48 -5.94
CA GLN A 49 -7.91 4.19 -5.40
C GLN A 49 -8.03 4.19 -3.88
N VAL A 50 -7.26 3.32 -3.23
CA VAL A 50 -7.09 3.41 -1.79
C VAL A 50 -6.10 4.53 -1.53
N ASP A 51 -6.58 5.65 -0.98
CA ASP A 51 -5.68 6.69 -0.49
C ASP A 51 -4.89 6.14 0.69
N THR A 52 -3.60 5.93 0.48
CA THR A 52 -2.65 5.41 1.48
C THR A 52 -1.74 6.50 2.02
N THR A 53 -2.06 7.77 1.75
CA THR A 53 -1.24 8.91 2.18
C THR A 53 -1.03 8.91 3.69
N ASP A 54 -2.10 8.66 4.46
CA ASP A 54 -2.04 8.58 5.93
C ASP A 54 -1.14 7.43 6.42
N ILE A 55 -1.14 6.29 5.71
CA ILE A 55 -0.28 5.14 6.04
C ILE A 55 1.18 5.47 5.76
N LYS A 56 1.47 6.16 4.65
CA LYS A 56 2.84 6.60 4.30
C LYS A 56 3.37 7.61 5.32
N GLU A 57 2.53 8.56 5.74
CA GLU A 57 2.87 9.54 6.78
C GLU A 57 3.22 8.83 8.08
N MET A 58 2.43 7.83 8.48
CA MET A 58 2.69 7.00 9.66
C MET A 58 4.02 6.24 9.54
N THR A 59 4.30 5.58 8.42
CA THR A 59 5.58 4.87 8.21
C THR A 59 6.78 5.83 8.31
N ARG A 60 6.65 7.07 7.80
CA ARG A 60 7.69 8.10 7.88
C ARG A 60 7.99 8.47 9.34
N VAL A 61 6.96 8.71 10.14
CA VAL A 61 7.08 9.06 11.56
C VAL A 61 7.69 7.89 12.37
N LEU A 62 7.20 6.67 12.16
CA LEU A 62 7.77 5.46 12.80
C LEU A 62 9.24 5.26 12.46
N SER A 63 9.63 5.48 11.20
CA SER A 63 11.03 5.37 10.76
C SER A 63 11.93 6.41 11.43
N ALA A 64 11.43 7.63 11.67
CA ALA A 64 12.18 8.67 12.39
C ALA A 64 12.43 8.28 13.84
N ILE A 65 11.43 7.68 14.50
CA ILE A 65 11.53 7.23 15.89
C ILE A 65 12.49 6.04 16.01
N GLY A 66 12.42 5.06 15.10
CA GLY A 66 13.38 3.95 15.08
C GLY A 66 14.83 4.44 14.96
N ARG A 67 15.08 5.51 14.18
CA ARG A 67 16.41 6.15 14.11
C ARG A 67 16.83 6.79 15.42
N ASN A 68 15.95 7.54 16.08
CA ASN A 68 16.25 8.19 17.35
C ASN A 68 16.49 7.17 18.48
N ILE A 69 15.68 6.11 18.56
CA ILE A 69 15.89 5.00 19.51
C ILE A 69 17.25 4.33 19.25
N ASN A 70 17.61 4.08 17.99
CA ASN A 70 18.90 3.51 17.64
C ASN A 70 20.08 4.44 18.02
N GLN A 71 19.89 5.75 17.90
CA GLN A 71 20.88 6.75 18.32
C GLN A 71 21.08 6.75 19.84
N ILE A 72 19.99 6.64 20.59
CA ILE A 72 20.01 6.50 22.05
C ILE A 72 20.69 5.20 22.45
N ALA A 73 20.37 4.07 21.81
CA ALA A 73 21.02 2.78 22.05
C ALA A 73 22.54 2.84 21.79
N LYS A 74 22.96 3.47 20.69
CA LYS A 74 24.39 3.68 20.38
C LYS A 74 25.10 4.55 21.42
N ARG A 75 24.44 5.60 21.93
CA ARG A 75 25.00 6.49 22.98
C ARG A 75 25.06 5.81 24.34
N LEU A 76 24.07 4.99 24.68
CA LEU A 76 24.06 4.12 25.86
C LEU A 76 25.23 3.14 25.84
N ASN A 77 25.46 2.49 24.70
CA ASN A 77 26.62 1.60 24.50
C ASN A 77 27.96 2.35 24.57
N ALA A 78 27.96 3.68 24.44
CA ALA A 78 29.15 4.54 24.53
C ALA A 78 29.38 5.16 25.92
N GLY A 79 28.55 4.87 26.92
CA GLY A 79 28.79 5.27 28.33
C GLY A 79 28.47 6.72 28.71
N GLY A 80 27.66 7.45 27.92
CA GLY A 80 27.32 8.85 28.19
C GLY A 80 26.22 9.05 29.27
N PRO A 81 26.32 10.09 30.13
CA PRO A 81 25.26 10.43 31.09
C PRO A 81 24.23 11.43 30.52
N ALA A 82 22.95 11.16 30.81
CA ALA A 82 21.82 12.09 31.09
C ALA A 82 20.51 11.60 30.43
N TYR A 83 19.56 11.21 31.28
CA TYR A 83 18.49 10.26 30.97
C TYR A 83 17.09 10.92 30.82
N GLN A 84 16.97 12.24 31.01
CA GLN A 84 15.65 12.90 31.07
C GLN A 84 15.21 13.49 29.73
N ALA A 85 16.04 14.34 29.09
CA ALA A 85 15.66 15.03 27.87
C ALA A 85 15.37 14.07 26.70
N ASP A 86 16.19 13.03 26.52
CA ASP A 86 16.00 12.03 25.46
C ASP A 86 14.74 11.16 25.71
N MET A 87 14.42 10.87 26.98
CA MET A 87 13.21 10.13 27.36
C MET A 87 11.94 10.97 27.23
N GLU A 88 12.03 12.27 27.49
CA GLU A 88 10.96 13.24 27.22
C GLU A 88 10.70 13.36 25.72
N GLU A 89 11.74 13.42 24.89
CA GLU A 89 11.60 13.45 23.42
C GLU A 89 10.94 12.16 22.90
N ILE A 90 11.32 10.99 23.41
CA ILE A 90 10.66 9.72 23.06
C ILE A 90 9.17 9.76 23.45
N ARG A 91 8.84 10.20 24.66
CA ARG A 91 7.45 10.27 25.14
C ARG A 91 6.62 11.21 24.29
N GLU A 92 7.12 12.40 23.98
CA GLU A 92 6.43 13.38 23.16
C GLU A 92 6.16 12.85 21.74
N ARG A 93 7.14 12.19 21.12
CA ARG A 93 6.96 11.55 19.80
C ARG A 93 5.99 10.37 19.85
N MET A 94 5.92 9.64 20.96
CA MET A 94 4.96 8.54 21.15
C MET A 94 3.52 9.07 21.30
N GLU A 95 3.34 10.20 21.98
CA GLU A 95 2.07 10.93 22.05
C GLU A 95 1.58 11.35 20.65
N GLN A 96 2.49 11.88 19.82
CA GLN A 96 2.19 12.26 18.43
C GLN A 96 1.73 11.06 17.59
N ILE A 97 2.33 9.88 17.78
CA ILE A 97 1.85 8.64 17.13
C ILE A 97 0.44 8.30 17.59
N TRP A 98 0.15 8.37 18.88
CA TRP A 98 -1.17 8.03 19.41
C TRP A 98 -2.27 8.92 18.84
N GLN A 99 -1.99 10.22 18.68
CA GLN A 99 -2.90 11.16 18.05
C GLN A 99 -3.10 10.86 16.55
N LEU A 100 -2.03 10.52 15.83
CA LEU A 100 -2.10 10.10 14.43
C LEU A 100 -2.90 8.80 14.25
N GLN A 101 -2.68 7.79 15.10
CA GLN A 101 -3.46 6.55 15.10
C GLN A 101 -4.94 6.83 15.35
N ARG A 102 -5.26 7.69 16.33
CA ARG A 102 -6.63 8.07 16.63
C ARG A 102 -7.30 8.78 15.45
N ARG A 103 -6.57 9.67 14.77
CA ARG A 103 -7.08 10.36 13.57
C ARG A 103 -7.39 9.39 12.43
N ILE A 104 -6.51 8.42 12.16
CA ILE A 104 -6.71 7.41 11.11
C ILE A 104 -7.89 6.49 11.45
N LEU A 105 -8.02 6.05 12.70
CA LEU A 105 -9.15 5.22 13.12
C LEU A 105 -10.49 5.96 13.04
N LEU A 106 -10.49 7.28 13.24
CA LEU A 106 -11.68 8.12 13.12
C LEU A 106 -12.00 8.49 11.67
N SER A 107 -11.03 8.57 10.77
CA SER A 107 -11.23 8.88 9.35
C SER A 107 -11.68 7.66 8.51
N GLN A 108 -11.54 6.45 9.04
CA GLN A 108 -12.00 5.21 8.40
C GLN A 108 -13.47 4.84 8.70
N ARG A 109 -14.22 5.70 9.41
CA ARG A 109 -15.64 5.49 9.76
C ARG A 109 -16.56 6.37 8.92
#